data_AF-A0A7R8ZZC9-F1
#
_entry.id   AF-A0A7R8ZZC9-F1
#
_cell.length_a   1.000
_cell.length_b   1.000
_cell.length_c   1.000
_cell.angle_alpha   90.00
_cell.angle_beta   90.00
_cell.angle_gamma   90.00
#
_symmetry.space_group_name_H-M   'P 1'
#
loop_
_entity.id
_entity.type
_entity.pdbx_description
1 polymer ?
#
loop_
_entity_poly.entity_id
_entity_poly.type
_entity_poly.pdbx_seq_one_letter_code
_entity_poly.pdbx_strand_id
1 'polypeptide(L)'
;MLGFLSFIVNYAMRINMSLAIVAMVNHTAVNSPALNYTGQDSIADRCQGDGNSDEKEALQGLQTIHEQDGEFVWSESEQSLILGSLFFGYITTQIIGGRLGEILGGKRVLAYPLLVAALLTLLTPLAARVHHLLLLAVRILIGVCESERSFFLVHSFWNPIGSHAGTVITFPISGVIISNLGWEWVFYIIGIVSLIWFGLWMLLVFDTPEDNPYMSDKEKTYILQALGTHNSPEQRKAQSFPWKSVIRSTPFWALLTAHACNNWGYWLLLTEMPKYMKNILQFKIEKVGLTSSTPFFKMLLHDACLDWVSK
;
A
#
# COMPACT_ATOMS: atom_id res chain seq x y z
N MET A 1 -12.88 -0.30 16.72
CA MET A 1 -12.66 -1.57 15.98
C MET A 1 -12.87 -1.43 14.47
N LEU A 2 -14.00 -0.89 13.99
CA LEU A 2 -14.26 -0.68 12.55
C LEU A 2 -13.21 0.23 11.85
N GLY A 3 -12.76 1.30 12.51
CA GLY A 3 -11.68 2.14 11.98
C GLY A 3 -10.36 1.37 11.79
N PHE A 4 -9.99 0.51 12.74
CA PHE A 4 -8.78 -0.32 12.68
C PHE A 4 -8.81 -1.31 11.50
N LEU A 5 -9.94 -1.99 11.28
CA LEU A 5 -10.11 -2.89 10.14
C LEU A 5 -10.08 -2.13 8.80
N SER A 6 -10.57 -0.89 8.78
CA SER A 6 -10.48 -0.04 7.58
C SER A 6 -9.04 0.31 7.22
N PHE A 7 -8.19 0.57 8.22
CA PHE A 7 -6.75 0.76 7.99
C PHE A 7 -6.10 -0.49 7.41
N ILE A 8 -6.44 -1.68 7.92
CA ILE A 8 -5.93 -2.95 7.39
C ILE A 8 -6.29 -3.11 5.91
N VAL A 9 -7.57 -2.91 5.55
CA VAL A 9 -8.05 -3.07 4.17
C VAL A 9 -7.40 -2.04 3.23
N ASN A 10 -7.29 -0.78 3.66
CA ASN A 10 -6.64 0.26 2.86
C ASN A 10 -5.15 -0.04 2.62
N TYR A 11 -4.42 -0.43 3.67
CA TYR A 11 -3.02 -0.82 3.52
C TYR A 11 -2.84 -2.09 2.68
N ALA A 12 -3.80 -3.02 2.73
CA ALA A 12 -3.77 -4.20 1.87
C ALA A 12 -3.81 -3.84 0.38
N MET A 13 -4.70 -2.92 -0.01
CA MET A 13 -4.75 -2.39 -1.38
C MET A 13 -3.48 -1.64 -1.77
N ARG A 14 -2.86 -0.91 -0.85
CA ARG A 14 -1.64 -0.14 -1.17
C ARG A 14 -0.44 -1.04 -1.45
N ILE A 15 -0.29 -2.09 -0.64
CA ILE A 15 0.92 -2.93 -0.60
C ILE A 15 0.87 -4.02 -1.67
N ASN A 16 -0.31 -4.40 -2.15
CA ASN A 16 -0.47 -5.50 -3.10
C ASN A 16 0.49 -5.42 -4.30
N MET A 17 0.76 -4.22 -4.81
CA MET A 17 1.60 -4.06 -5.99
C MET A 17 3.10 -4.17 -5.69
N SER A 18 3.59 -3.82 -4.49
CA SER A 18 5.02 -3.95 -4.20
C SER A 18 5.46 -5.42 -4.23
N LEU A 19 4.57 -6.35 -3.86
CA LEU A 19 4.81 -7.78 -4.01
C LEU A 19 4.45 -8.28 -5.42
N ALA A 20 3.32 -7.84 -5.99
CA ALA A 20 2.88 -8.34 -7.29
C ALA A 20 3.83 -7.97 -8.43
N ILE A 21 4.47 -6.79 -8.39
CA ILE A 21 5.43 -6.37 -9.43
C ILE A 21 6.62 -7.33 -9.55
N VAL A 22 7.00 -7.97 -8.44
CA VAL A 22 8.08 -8.98 -8.41
C VAL A 22 7.71 -10.21 -9.23
N ALA A 23 6.43 -10.60 -9.23
CA ALA A 23 5.91 -11.73 -10.00
C ALA A 23 5.41 -11.35 -11.41
N MET A 24 5.14 -10.07 -11.66
CA MET A 24 4.76 -9.55 -12.97
C MET A 24 5.96 -9.45 -13.93
N VAL A 25 7.15 -9.15 -13.42
CA VAL A 25 8.33 -8.87 -14.24
C VAL A 25 9.14 -10.13 -14.51
N ASN A 26 9.57 -10.28 -15.75
CA ASN A 26 10.57 -11.27 -16.15
C ASN A 26 11.98 -10.77 -15.80
N HIS A 27 12.59 -11.30 -14.74
CA HIS A 27 13.91 -10.83 -14.30
C HIS A 27 15.03 -11.45 -15.13
N THR A 28 14.83 -12.63 -15.71
CA THR A 28 15.82 -13.27 -16.60
C THR A 28 15.97 -12.55 -17.94
N ALA A 29 14.86 -12.09 -18.53
CA ALA A 29 14.88 -11.35 -19.79
C ALA A 29 15.46 -9.92 -19.63
N VAL A 30 15.17 -9.26 -18.50
CA VAL A 30 15.68 -7.91 -18.21
C VAL A 30 17.18 -7.93 -17.89
N ASN A 31 17.67 -8.99 -17.23
CA ASN A 31 19.09 -9.15 -16.91
C ASN A 31 19.90 -9.84 -18.02
N SER A 32 19.27 -10.28 -19.11
CA SER A 32 19.97 -10.90 -20.24
C SER A 32 20.73 -9.83 -21.04
N PRO A 33 22.05 -10.00 -21.27
CA PRO A 33 22.87 -9.06 -22.04
C PRO A 33 22.51 -8.96 -23.54
N ALA A 34 21.42 -9.59 -23.98
CA ALA A 34 20.97 -9.66 -25.37
C ALA A 34 20.46 -8.32 -25.93
N LEU A 35 20.13 -7.32 -25.10
CA LEU A 35 19.70 -6.00 -25.56
C LEU A 35 20.85 -5.01 -25.82
N ASN A 36 22.11 -5.43 -25.60
CA ASN A 36 23.30 -4.60 -25.89
C ASN A 36 24.24 -5.18 -26.96
N TYR A 37 23.88 -6.30 -27.59
CA TYR A 37 24.67 -6.88 -28.69
C TYR A 37 23.93 -6.71 -30.03
N THR A 38 24.05 -5.52 -30.62
CA THR A 38 24.10 -5.42 -32.09
C THR A 38 25.46 -5.93 -32.53
N GLY A 39 25.60 -7.25 -32.63
CA GLY A 39 26.84 -7.88 -33.05
C GLY A 39 26.57 -9.36 -33.24
N GLN A 40 26.58 -9.78 -34.51
CA GLN A 40 26.73 -11.18 -34.89
C GLN A 40 27.78 -11.83 -34.01
N ASP A 41 27.41 -12.86 -33.26
CA ASP A 41 28.18 -14.09 -33.20
C ASP A 41 27.39 -15.20 -32.52
N SER A 42 27.31 -16.32 -33.24
CA SER A 42 26.62 -17.54 -32.92
C SER A 42 27.21 -18.20 -31.67
N ILE A 43 26.53 -18.09 -30.52
CA ILE A 43 26.86 -18.89 -29.32
C ILE A 43 26.30 -20.32 -29.41
N ALA A 44 25.61 -20.67 -30.49
CA ALA A 44 25.04 -22.00 -30.70
C ALA A 44 26.06 -23.11 -31.06
N ASP A 45 27.34 -22.79 -31.28
CA ASP A 45 28.28 -23.73 -31.93
C ASP A 45 29.39 -24.28 -31.03
N ARG A 46 29.29 -24.14 -29.69
CA ARG A 46 30.34 -24.61 -28.76
C ARG A 46 29.96 -25.73 -27.79
N CYS A 47 28.75 -26.28 -27.85
CA CYS A 47 28.37 -27.40 -27.01
C CYS A 47 27.90 -28.59 -27.85
N GLN A 48 28.85 -29.27 -28.48
CA GLN A 48 28.72 -30.70 -28.77
C GLN A 48 29.74 -31.42 -27.89
N GLY A 49 29.29 -31.85 -26.71
CA GLY A 49 30.03 -32.68 -25.77
C GLY A 49 29.05 -33.50 -24.95
N ASP A 50 29.33 -34.80 -24.84
CA ASP A 50 28.49 -35.88 -24.32
C ASP A 50 27.59 -35.53 -23.11
N GLY A 51 26.32 -35.92 -23.22
CA GLY A 51 25.29 -35.68 -22.22
C GLY A 51 25.57 -36.39 -20.90
N ASN A 52 25.80 -35.59 -19.85
CA ASN A 52 25.91 -36.05 -18.47
C ASN A 52 24.63 -35.71 -17.68
N SER A 53 24.31 -36.52 -16.67
CA SER A 53 23.21 -36.29 -15.71
C SER A 53 23.23 -34.91 -15.05
N ASP A 54 24.40 -34.28 -14.95
CA ASP A 54 24.60 -32.93 -14.41
C ASP A 54 23.99 -31.84 -15.32
N GLU A 55 23.92 -32.07 -16.63
CA GLU A 55 23.29 -31.15 -17.58
C GLU A 55 21.77 -31.19 -17.46
N LYS A 56 21.19 -32.34 -17.06
CA LYS A 56 19.76 -32.45 -16.76
C LYS A 56 19.39 -31.81 -15.43
N GLU A 57 20.26 -31.85 -14.42
CA GLU A 57 20.08 -31.11 -13.17
C GLU A 57 20.29 -29.60 -13.35
N ALA A 58 21.23 -29.18 -14.20
CA ALA A 58 21.40 -27.79 -14.59
C ALA A 58 20.22 -27.29 -15.44
N LEU A 59 19.70 -28.10 -16.38
CA LEU A 59 18.48 -27.79 -17.13
C LEU A 59 17.23 -27.81 -16.23
N GLN A 60 17.14 -28.70 -15.23
CA GLN A 60 16.04 -28.69 -14.25
C GLN A 60 16.14 -27.49 -13.31
N GLY A 61 17.35 -27.07 -12.93
CA GLY A 61 17.62 -25.82 -12.22
C GLY A 61 17.26 -24.60 -13.06
N LEU A 62 17.58 -24.62 -14.36
CA LEU A 62 17.20 -23.56 -15.30
C LEU A 62 15.69 -23.56 -15.56
N GLN A 63 15.04 -24.73 -15.68
CA GLN A 63 13.59 -24.88 -15.87
C GLN A 63 12.80 -24.47 -14.63
N THR A 64 13.30 -24.76 -13.42
CA THR A 64 12.67 -24.27 -12.17
C THR A 64 12.85 -22.77 -11.96
N ILE A 65 13.90 -22.17 -12.53
CA ILE A 65 14.02 -20.70 -12.64
C ILE A 65 13.04 -20.17 -13.69
N HIS A 66 12.90 -20.87 -14.83
CA HIS A 66 12.03 -20.49 -15.95
C HIS A 66 10.53 -20.53 -15.60
N GLU A 67 10.12 -21.27 -14.57
CA GLU A 67 8.71 -21.42 -14.16
C GLU A 67 8.20 -20.26 -13.28
N GLN A 68 9.07 -19.34 -12.83
CA GLN A 68 8.72 -18.21 -11.96
C GLN A 68 9.08 -16.83 -12.51
N ASP A 69 9.32 -16.69 -13.81
CA ASP A 69 9.51 -15.37 -14.43
C ASP A 69 8.18 -14.78 -14.89
N GLY A 70 8.01 -13.48 -14.65
CA GLY A 70 6.78 -12.78 -14.97
C GLY A 70 6.54 -12.60 -16.47
N GLU A 71 5.31 -12.16 -16.80
CA GLU A 71 4.85 -11.97 -18.18
C GLU A 71 5.45 -10.70 -18.83
N PHE A 72 5.82 -9.69 -18.03
CA PHE A 72 6.19 -8.38 -18.54
C PHE A 72 7.70 -8.13 -18.52
N VAL A 73 8.22 -7.54 -19.60
CA VAL A 73 9.62 -7.09 -19.70
C VAL A 73 9.67 -5.60 -19.41
N TRP A 74 9.60 -5.21 -18.13
CA TRP A 74 9.72 -3.82 -17.69
C TRP A 74 11.13 -3.54 -17.17
N SER A 75 11.72 -2.45 -17.65
CA SER A 75 12.98 -1.94 -17.13
C SER A 75 12.88 -1.55 -15.66
N GLU A 76 14.02 -1.49 -14.96
CA GLU A 76 14.05 -1.11 -13.56
C GLU A 76 13.47 0.29 -13.32
N SER A 77 13.71 1.24 -14.24
CA SER A 77 13.16 2.59 -14.16
C SER A 77 11.63 2.60 -14.29
N GLU A 78 11.06 1.79 -15.18
CA GLU A 78 9.60 1.64 -15.32
C GLU A 78 8.97 1.03 -14.08
N GLN A 79 9.60 0.01 -13.48
CA GLN A 79 9.11 -0.62 -12.26
C GLN A 79 9.04 0.40 -11.10
N SER A 80 10.12 1.15 -10.89
CA SER A 80 10.16 2.20 -9.86
C SER A 80 9.18 3.33 -10.15
N LEU A 81 8.95 3.67 -11.43
CA LEU A 81 7.95 4.67 -11.81
C LEU A 81 6.52 4.18 -11.52
N ILE A 82 6.20 2.92 -11.84
CA ILE A 82 4.88 2.33 -11.54
C ILE A 82 4.65 2.26 -10.03
N LEU A 83 5.68 1.87 -9.26
CA LEU A 83 5.61 1.81 -7.81
C LEU A 83 5.47 3.20 -7.17
N GLY A 84 6.22 4.18 -7.70
CA GLY A 84 6.19 5.57 -7.28
C GLY A 84 4.93 6.34 -7.69
N SER A 85 4.25 5.93 -8.76
CA SER A 85 3.13 6.67 -9.36
C SER A 85 1.97 6.92 -8.39
N LEU A 86 1.74 6.01 -7.44
CA LEU A 86 0.75 6.15 -6.38
C LEU A 86 0.99 7.41 -5.53
N PHE A 87 2.24 7.78 -5.28
CA PHE A 87 2.58 8.93 -4.46
C PHE A 87 2.26 10.27 -5.14
N PHE A 88 2.25 10.34 -6.48
CA PHE A 88 1.86 11.57 -7.19
C PHE A 88 0.40 11.93 -6.91
N GLY A 89 -0.51 10.96 -6.99
CA GLY A 89 -1.92 11.17 -6.61
C GLY A 89 -2.09 11.42 -5.10
N TYR A 90 -1.25 10.78 -4.30
CA TYR A 90 -1.29 10.93 -2.85
C TYR A 90 -1.03 12.37 -2.39
N ILE A 91 0.00 13.02 -2.93
CA ILE A 91 0.37 14.40 -2.56
C ILE A 91 -0.78 15.38 -2.85
N THR A 92 -1.49 15.20 -3.97
CA THR A 92 -2.59 16.10 -4.34
C THR A 92 -3.75 16.04 -3.36
N THR A 93 -4.18 14.84 -2.98
CA THR A 93 -5.36 14.67 -2.12
C THR A 93 -5.04 14.96 -0.67
N GLN A 94 -3.79 14.79 -0.25
CA GLN A 94 -3.36 15.09 1.11
C GLN A 94 -3.68 16.55 1.52
N ILE A 95 -3.53 17.53 0.63
CA ILE A 95 -3.86 18.93 0.93
C ILE A 95 -5.39 19.16 0.96
N ILE A 96 -6.12 18.51 0.06
CA ILE A 96 -7.55 18.74 -0.16
C ILE A 96 -8.42 17.94 0.84
N GLY A 97 -7.97 16.76 1.25
CA GLY A 97 -8.72 15.78 2.05
C GLY A 97 -9.16 16.33 3.40
N GLY A 98 -8.34 17.16 4.05
CA GLY A 98 -8.71 17.81 5.31
C GLY A 98 -9.93 18.73 5.19
N ARG A 99 -10.05 19.46 4.07
CA ARG A 99 -11.21 20.32 3.80
C ARG A 99 -12.44 19.54 3.37
N LEU A 100 -12.25 18.46 2.59
CA LEU A 100 -13.34 17.58 2.18
C LEU A 100 -14.03 16.93 3.39
N GLY A 101 -13.26 16.54 4.42
CA GLY A 101 -13.78 15.99 5.67
C GLY A 101 -14.73 16.95 6.42
N GLU A 102 -14.44 18.25 6.40
CA GLU A 102 -15.27 19.27 7.06
C GLU A 102 -16.62 19.50 6.35
N ILE A 103 -16.67 19.31 5.03
CA ILE A 103 -17.82 19.71 4.20
C ILE A 103 -18.76 18.52 3.91
N LEU A 104 -18.20 17.33 3.66
CA LEU A 104 -18.95 16.18 3.13
C LEU A 104 -19.31 15.12 4.18
N GLY A 105 -18.85 15.29 5.43
CA GLY A 105 -19.07 14.33 6.52
C GLY A 105 -18.10 13.15 6.52
N GLY A 106 -17.72 12.66 7.70
CA GLY A 106 -16.64 11.69 7.87
C GLY A 106 -16.92 10.32 7.22
N LYS A 107 -18.13 9.78 7.32
CA LYS A 107 -18.52 8.49 6.74
C LYS A 107 -18.35 8.47 5.24
N ARG A 108 -18.91 9.47 4.55
CA ARG A 108 -18.94 9.55 3.08
C ARG A 108 -17.56 9.80 2.50
N VAL A 109 -16.79 10.69 3.14
CA VAL A 109 -15.42 11.03 2.73
C VAL A 109 -14.48 9.83 2.87
N LEU A 110 -14.75 8.92 3.81
CA LEU A 110 -13.98 7.68 3.94
C LEU A 110 -14.47 6.57 2.99
N ALA A 111 -15.77 6.49 2.75
CA ALA A 111 -16.36 5.39 2.01
C ALA A 111 -16.21 5.52 0.48
N TYR A 112 -16.54 6.68 -0.11
CA TYR A 112 -16.55 6.80 -1.58
C TYR A 112 -15.18 6.68 -2.23
N PRO A 113 -14.10 7.28 -1.69
CA PRO A 113 -12.76 7.07 -2.25
C PRO A 113 -12.32 5.60 -2.14
N LEU A 114 -12.70 4.91 -1.05
CA LEU A 114 -12.44 3.48 -0.90
C LEU A 114 -13.14 2.65 -2.00
N LEU A 115 -14.39 2.97 -2.32
CA LEU A 115 -15.13 2.33 -3.41
C LEU A 115 -14.42 2.52 -4.76
N VAL A 116 -14.03 3.76 -5.08
CA VAL A 116 -13.35 4.05 -6.34
C VAL A 116 -11.98 3.36 -6.40
N ALA A 117 -11.20 3.40 -5.32
CA ALA A 117 -9.91 2.71 -5.21
C ALA A 117 -10.06 1.19 -5.40
N ALA A 118 -11.09 0.58 -4.81
CA ALA A 118 -11.37 -0.85 -4.95
C ALA A 118 -11.71 -1.22 -6.41
N LEU A 119 -12.56 -0.43 -7.09
CA LEU A 119 -12.89 -0.65 -8.51
C LEU A 119 -11.66 -0.50 -9.42
N LEU A 120 -10.83 0.50 -9.18
CA LEU A 120 -9.57 0.69 -9.91
C LEU A 120 -8.56 -0.43 -9.62
N THR A 121 -8.53 -0.95 -8.40
CA THR A 121 -7.71 -2.11 -8.03
C THR A 121 -8.13 -3.35 -8.83
N LEU A 122 -9.43 -3.60 -8.98
CA LEU A 122 -9.94 -4.68 -9.83
C LEU A 122 -9.59 -4.50 -11.31
N LEU A 123 -9.49 -3.25 -11.77
CA LEU A 123 -9.09 -2.91 -13.15
C LEU A 123 -7.58 -3.03 -13.39
N THR A 124 -6.76 -3.11 -12.33
CA THR A 124 -5.29 -3.07 -12.42
C THR A 124 -4.70 -4.20 -13.27
N PRO A 125 -5.14 -5.48 -13.15
CA PRO A 125 -4.60 -6.55 -14.00
C PRO A 125 -4.91 -6.34 -15.48
N LEU A 126 -6.12 -5.87 -15.81
CA LEU A 126 -6.51 -5.57 -17.19
C LEU A 126 -5.67 -4.40 -17.75
N ALA A 127 -5.46 -3.36 -16.94
CA ALA A 127 -4.64 -2.22 -17.32
C ALA A 127 -3.17 -2.60 -17.58
N ALA A 128 -2.62 -3.52 -16.77
CA ALA A 128 -1.26 -4.02 -16.93
C ALA A 128 -1.04 -4.75 -18.27
N ARG A 129 -2.02 -5.55 -18.71
CA ARG A 129 -1.96 -6.27 -20.00
C ARG A 129 -2.09 -5.36 -21.23
N VAL A 130 -2.78 -4.22 -21.10
CA VAL A 130 -2.94 -3.29 -22.23
C VAL A 130 -1.68 -2.46 -22.44
N HIS A 131 -1.23 -1.72 -21.43
CA HIS A 131 -0.05 -0.87 -21.53
C HIS A 131 0.43 -0.38 -20.16
N HIS A 132 1.75 -0.30 -19.95
CA HIS A 132 2.34 0.17 -18.68
C HIS A 132 1.93 1.62 -18.32
N LEU A 133 1.73 2.49 -19.31
CA LEU A 133 1.23 3.86 -19.08
C LEU A 133 -0.22 3.90 -18.56
N LEU A 134 -1.07 2.95 -18.99
CA LEU A 134 -2.44 2.86 -18.49
C LEU A 134 -2.43 2.40 -17.03
N LEU A 135 -1.59 1.42 -16.71
CA LEU A 135 -1.33 0.98 -15.35
C LEU A 135 -0.86 2.14 -14.47
N LEU A 136 0.06 2.97 -14.97
CA LEU A 136 0.53 4.18 -14.28
C LEU A 136 -0.62 5.17 -14.02
N ALA A 137 -1.49 5.42 -15.01
CA ALA A 137 -2.64 6.30 -14.84
C ALA A 137 -3.63 5.77 -13.80
N VAL A 138 -3.96 4.47 -13.84
CA VAL A 138 -4.82 3.81 -12.84
C VAL A 138 -4.22 3.95 -11.45
N ARG A 139 -2.91 3.78 -11.30
CA ARG A 139 -2.20 3.87 -10.02
C ARG A 139 -2.18 5.28 -9.46
N ILE A 140 -2.03 6.30 -10.31
CA ILE A 140 -2.20 7.71 -9.89
C ILE A 140 -3.62 7.94 -9.36
N LEU A 141 -4.65 7.45 -10.06
CA LEU A 141 -6.04 7.60 -9.65
C LEU A 141 -6.32 6.89 -8.32
N ILE A 142 -5.77 5.69 -8.11
CA ILE A 142 -5.84 5.00 -6.80
C ILE A 142 -5.19 5.88 -5.71
N GLY A 143 -4.01 6.45 -5.98
CA GLY A 143 -3.33 7.35 -5.05
C GLY A 143 -4.14 8.60 -4.70
N VAL A 144 -4.90 9.15 -5.65
CA VAL A 144 -5.84 10.26 -5.40
C VAL A 144 -6.96 9.83 -4.44
N CYS A 145 -7.43 8.59 -4.53
CA CYS A 145 -8.51 8.07 -3.69
C CYS A 145 -8.04 7.61 -2.29
N GLU A 146 -6.83 7.09 -2.15
CA GLU A 146 -6.33 6.47 -0.91
C GLU A 146 -5.77 7.47 0.14
N SER A 147 -6.17 8.74 0.15
CA SER A 147 -5.59 9.70 1.08
C SER A 147 -5.88 9.37 2.55
N GLU A 148 -4.83 9.18 3.35
CA GLU A 148 -4.98 8.79 4.76
C GLU A 148 -5.56 9.91 5.63
N ARG A 149 -5.38 11.20 5.28
CA ARG A 149 -5.78 12.35 6.12
C ARG A 149 -7.27 12.42 6.46
N SER A 150 -8.13 11.86 5.63
CA SER A 150 -9.56 11.75 5.95
C SER A 150 -9.83 10.82 7.14
N PHE A 151 -8.96 9.83 7.39
CA PHE A 151 -9.07 8.89 8.52
C PHE A 151 -8.52 9.45 9.84
N PHE A 152 -7.48 10.29 9.78
CA PHE A 152 -6.87 10.91 10.98
C PHE A 152 -7.87 11.75 11.78
N LEU A 153 -8.80 12.44 11.10
CA LEU A 153 -9.82 13.27 11.76
C LEU A 153 -10.81 12.46 12.61
N VAL A 154 -10.98 11.16 12.33
CA VAL A 154 -12.03 10.33 12.95
C VAL A 154 -11.45 9.31 13.94
N HIS A 155 -10.21 8.84 13.76
CA HIS A 155 -9.67 7.69 14.51
C HIS A 155 -8.20 7.80 14.94
N SER A 156 -7.76 8.97 15.42
CA SER A 156 -6.37 9.23 15.85
C SER A 156 -5.73 8.18 16.78
N PHE A 157 -6.51 7.47 17.60
CA PHE A 157 -5.99 6.52 18.59
C PHE A 157 -5.52 5.15 18.04
N TRP A 158 -5.96 4.74 16.85
CA TRP A 158 -5.74 3.35 16.35
C TRP A 158 -4.81 3.26 15.13
N ASN A 159 -4.22 4.39 14.75
CA ASN A 159 -3.59 4.60 13.46
C ASN A 159 -2.30 3.77 13.24
N PRO A 160 -1.26 3.84 14.11
CA PRO A 160 0.00 3.14 13.81
C PRO A 160 -0.15 1.62 13.88
N ILE A 161 -0.91 1.09 14.85
CA ILE A 161 -1.07 -0.36 15.02
C ILE A 161 -1.82 -0.98 13.84
N GLY A 162 -2.81 -0.26 13.27
CA GLY A 162 -3.60 -0.73 12.13
C GLY A 162 -2.82 -0.85 10.82
N SER A 163 -1.98 0.14 10.50
CA SER A 163 -1.16 0.14 9.28
C SER A 163 -0.10 -0.96 9.29
N HIS A 164 0.60 -1.12 10.41
CA HIS A 164 1.60 -2.17 10.57
C HIS A 164 0.95 -3.56 10.58
N ALA A 165 -0.18 -3.74 11.27
CA ALA A 165 -0.93 -5.01 11.25
C ALA A 165 -1.40 -5.36 9.84
N GLY A 166 -1.93 -4.40 9.08
CA GLY A 166 -2.36 -4.61 7.70
C GLY A 166 -1.21 -5.06 6.81
N THR A 167 -0.04 -4.45 6.97
CA THR A 167 1.18 -4.82 6.24
C THR A 167 1.63 -6.24 6.56
N VAL A 168 1.68 -6.59 7.86
CA VAL A 168 2.12 -7.90 8.35
C VAL A 168 1.22 -9.03 7.84
N ILE A 169 -0.08 -8.78 7.73
CA ILE A 169 -1.07 -9.74 7.24
C ILE A 169 -1.07 -9.83 5.71
N THR A 170 -0.96 -8.69 5.02
CA THR A 170 -1.10 -8.62 3.56
C THR A 170 0.06 -9.28 2.83
N PHE A 171 1.30 -9.08 3.28
CA PHE A 171 2.47 -9.62 2.58
C PHE A 171 2.48 -11.16 2.50
N PRO A 172 2.26 -11.92 3.58
CA PRO A 172 2.18 -13.38 3.51
C PRO A 172 0.99 -13.86 2.69
N ILE A 173 -0.20 -13.26 2.89
CA ILE A 173 -1.41 -13.63 2.14
C ILE A 173 -1.18 -13.42 0.64
N SER A 174 -0.64 -12.27 0.26
CA SER A 174 -0.34 -11.96 -1.14
C SER A 174 0.71 -12.92 -1.70
N GLY A 175 1.74 -13.28 -0.93
CA GLY A 175 2.75 -14.26 -1.35
C GLY A 175 2.16 -15.63 -1.66
N VAL A 176 1.26 -16.13 -0.80
CA VAL A 176 0.55 -17.40 -1.00
C VAL A 176 -0.41 -17.34 -2.19
N ILE A 177 -1.11 -16.23 -2.39
CA ILE A 177 -2.00 -16.07 -3.54
C ILE A 177 -1.21 -16.07 -4.84
N ILE A 178 -0.10 -15.31 -4.90
CA ILE A 178 0.74 -15.22 -6.11
C ILE A 178 1.31 -16.59 -6.46
N SER A 179 1.79 -17.37 -5.48
CA SER A 179 2.41 -18.66 -5.73
C SER A 179 1.43 -19.73 -6.23
N ASN A 180 0.15 -19.67 -5.83
CA ASN A 180 -0.83 -20.71 -6.14
C ASN A 180 -1.80 -20.34 -7.27
N LEU A 181 -2.22 -19.08 -7.33
CA LEU A 181 -3.26 -18.60 -8.25
C LEU A 181 -2.71 -17.66 -9.32
N GLY A 182 -1.54 -17.05 -9.09
CA GLY A 182 -0.93 -16.05 -9.96
C GLY A 182 -1.13 -14.62 -9.46
N TRP A 183 -0.41 -13.68 -10.06
CA TRP A 183 -0.33 -12.29 -9.59
C TRP A 183 -1.63 -11.50 -9.71
N GLU A 184 -2.47 -11.82 -10.69
CA GLU A 184 -3.74 -11.13 -10.98
C GLU A 184 -4.75 -11.28 -9.85
N TRP A 185 -4.79 -12.47 -9.25
CA TRP A 185 -5.74 -12.82 -8.21
C TRP A 185 -5.54 -12.02 -6.92
N VAL A 186 -4.33 -11.53 -6.67
CA VAL A 186 -4.09 -10.63 -5.53
C VAL A 186 -4.96 -9.38 -5.65
N PHE A 187 -5.03 -8.78 -6.83
CA PHE A 187 -5.83 -7.58 -7.08
C PHE A 187 -7.32 -7.89 -7.03
N TYR A 188 -7.75 -9.02 -7.61
CA TYR A 188 -9.16 -9.42 -7.56
C TYR A 188 -9.64 -9.69 -6.15
N ILE A 189 -8.91 -10.48 -5.36
CA ILE A 189 -9.29 -10.83 -3.99
C ILE A 189 -9.29 -9.59 -3.11
N ILE A 190 -8.21 -8.80 -3.11
CA ILE A 190 -8.11 -7.61 -2.26
C ILE A 190 -9.13 -6.54 -2.68
N GLY A 191 -9.38 -6.36 -3.98
CA GLY A 191 -10.42 -5.46 -4.48
C GLY A 191 -11.82 -5.87 -4.05
N ILE A 192 -12.18 -7.16 -4.16
CA ILE A 192 -13.49 -7.67 -3.72
C ILE A 192 -13.66 -7.53 -2.20
N VAL A 193 -12.64 -7.88 -1.42
CA VAL A 193 -12.66 -7.71 0.05
C VAL A 193 -12.90 -6.23 0.40
N SER A 194 -12.28 -5.31 -0.34
CA SER A 194 -12.46 -3.87 -0.14
C SER A 194 -13.86 -3.38 -0.52
N LEU A 195 -14.49 -3.95 -1.54
CA LEU A 195 -15.89 -3.67 -1.89
C LEU A 195 -16.86 -4.19 -0.82
N ILE A 196 -16.64 -5.40 -0.31
CA ILE A 196 -17.42 -5.95 0.81
C ILE A 196 -17.26 -5.05 2.03
N TRP A 197 -16.04 -4.62 2.32
CA TRP A 197 -15.76 -3.71 3.42
C TRP A 197 -16.46 -2.35 3.26
N PHE A 198 -16.49 -1.78 2.05
CA PHE A 198 -17.27 -0.58 1.76
C PHE A 198 -18.76 -0.78 2.07
N GLY A 199 -19.34 -1.92 1.68
CA GLY A 199 -20.72 -2.26 2.01
C GLY A 199 -20.97 -2.32 3.51
N LEU A 200 -20.10 -3.02 4.25
CA LEU A 200 -20.16 -3.10 5.72
C LEU A 200 -20.00 -1.73 6.37
N TRP A 201 -19.09 -0.89 5.87
CA TRP A 201 -18.87 0.46 6.37
C TRP A 201 -20.12 1.33 6.20
N MET A 202 -20.78 1.25 5.04
CA MET A 202 -22.01 1.99 4.78
C MET A 202 -23.17 1.57 5.68
N LEU A 203 -23.21 0.31 6.11
CA LEU A 203 -24.25 -0.23 7.00
C LEU A 203 -23.95 0.01 8.49
N LEU A 204 -22.69 -0.08 8.92
CA LEU A 204 -22.31 -0.09 10.33
C LEU A 204 -21.85 1.26 10.88
N VAL A 205 -21.41 2.19 10.02
CA VAL A 205 -20.91 3.50 10.45
C VAL A 205 -21.97 4.56 10.24
N PHE A 206 -22.15 5.43 11.24
CA PHE A 206 -23.08 6.57 11.20
C PHE A 206 -22.32 7.87 11.42
N ASP A 207 -22.70 8.93 10.69
CA ASP A 207 -22.02 10.23 10.74
C ASP A 207 -22.32 11.01 12.02
N THR A 208 -23.53 10.84 12.57
CA THR A 208 -23.94 11.49 13.81
C THR A 208 -24.31 10.45 14.87
N PRO A 209 -24.05 10.76 16.16
CA PRO A 209 -24.56 9.94 17.27
C PRO A 209 -26.10 9.96 17.36
N GLU A 210 -26.76 10.90 16.67
CA GLU A 210 -28.21 10.99 16.57
C GLU A 210 -28.80 9.95 15.60
N ASP A 211 -28.07 9.63 14.53
CA ASP A 211 -28.45 8.64 13.52
C ASP A 211 -28.12 7.19 13.91
N ASN A 212 -27.51 6.97 15.08
CA ASN A 212 -27.10 5.64 15.53
C ASN A 212 -28.22 4.95 16.34
N PRO A 213 -28.92 3.94 15.77
CA PRO A 213 -29.99 3.23 16.48
C PRO A 213 -29.48 2.32 17.61
N TYR A 214 -28.16 2.07 17.68
CA TYR A 214 -27.55 1.20 18.67
C TYR A 214 -26.94 1.95 19.87
N MET A 215 -27.01 3.29 19.90
CA MET A 215 -26.41 4.09 20.96
C MET A 215 -27.36 4.28 22.13
N SER A 216 -26.86 4.08 23.36
CA SER A 216 -27.62 4.33 24.58
C SER A 216 -27.80 5.83 24.82
N ASP A 217 -28.97 6.26 25.29
CA ASP A 217 -29.27 7.67 25.61
C ASP A 217 -28.26 8.30 26.58
N LYS A 218 -27.67 7.50 27.48
CA LYS A 218 -26.61 7.94 28.41
C LYS A 218 -25.31 8.28 27.68
N GLU A 219 -24.91 7.45 26.72
CA GLU A 219 -23.70 7.66 25.92
C GLU A 219 -23.90 8.83 24.95
N LYS A 220 -25.09 8.95 24.35
CA LYS A 220 -25.47 10.09 23.50
C LYS A 220 -25.37 11.41 24.27
N THR A 221 -25.89 11.45 25.50
CA THR A 221 -25.83 12.66 26.34
C THR A 221 -24.39 12.98 26.77
N TYR A 222 -23.59 11.96 27.11
CA TYR A 222 -22.16 12.13 27.43
C TYR A 222 -21.38 12.72 26.25
N ILE A 223 -21.56 12.15 25.04
CA ILE A 223 -20.90 12.61 23.82
C ILE A 223 -21.37 14.02 23.45
N LEU A 224 -22.67 14.33 23.55
CA LEU A 224 -23.21 15.65 23.27
C LEU A 224 -22.75 16.70 24.30
N GLN A 225 -22.56 16.34 25.57
CA GLN A 225 -21.96 17.24 26.57
C GLN A 225 -20.46 17.43 26.34
N ALA A 226 -19.74 16.38 25.95
CA ALA A 226 -18.33 16.44 25.59
C ALA A 226 -18.07 17.22 24.29
N LEU A 227 -18.97 17.12 23.31
CA LEU A 227 -18.95 17.88 22.05
C LEU A 227 -19.50 19.31 22.23
N GLY A 228 -20.44 19.51 23.16
CA GLY A 228 -21.26 20.71 23.33
C GLY A 228 -20.69 21.80 24.23
N THR A 229 -19.43 21.71 24.67
CA THR A 229 -18.86 22.70 25.58
C THR A 229 -17.46 23.18 25.22
N HIS A 230 -17.12 23.35 23.94
CA HIS A 230 -16.04 24.26 23.55
C HIS A 230 -16.18 24.71 22.09
N ASN A 231 -16.54 25.98 21.92
CA ASN A 231 -16.46 26.81 20.71
C ASN A 231 -17.73 26.88 19.86
N SER A 232 -18.43 28.00 20.01
CA SER A 232 -19.42 28.46 19.04
C SER A 232 -18.80 28.52 17.62
N PRO A 233 -19.59 28.37 16.55
CA PRO A 233 -19.10 28.50 15.17
C PRO A 233 -18.34 29.82 14.91
N GLU A 234 -18.67 30.86 15.69
CA GLU A 234 -18.03 32.18 15.67
C GLU A 234 -16.60 32.16 16.26
N GLN A 235 -16.32 31.33 17.28
CA GLN A 235 -14.97 31.20 17.85
C GLN A 235 -14.01 30.40 16.93
N ARG A 236 -14.49 29.43 16.15
CA ARG A 236 -13.65 28.72 15.14
C ARG A 236 -13.16 29.64 14.02
N LYS A 237 -13.91 30.70 13.67
CA LYS A 237 -13.49 31.69 12.67
C LYS A 237 -12.50 32.73 13.20
N ALA A 238 -12.43 32.93 14.52
CA ALA A 238 -11.70 34.05 15.13
C ALA A 238 -10.20 33.81 15.36
N GLN A 239 -9.71 32.57 15.25
CA GLN A 239 -8.30 32.26 15.49
C GLN A 239 -7.65 31.72 14.21
N SER A 240 -7.22 32.62 13.32
CA SER A 240 -6.42 32.20 12.17
C SER A 240 -5.15 31.53 12.68
N PHE A 241 -4.96 30.25 12.36
CA PHE A 241 -3.76 29.51 12.74
C PHE A 241 -2.50 30.28 12.26
N PRO A 242 -1.51 30.56 13.12
CA PRO A 242 -0.40 31.45 12.80
C PRO A 242 0.66 30.74 11.92
N TRP A 243 0.29 30.40 10.68
CA TRP A 243 1.12 29.70 9.69
C TRP A 243 2.52 30.29 9.56
N LYS A 244 2.62 31.62 9.50
CA LYS A 244 3.91 32.32 9.36
C LYS A 244 4.83 32.13 10.56
N SER A 245 4.27 32.06 11.78
CA SER A 245 5.06 31.85 13.00
C SER A 245 5.56 30.41 13.11
N VAL A 246 4.73 29.45 12.72
CA VAL A 246 5.08 28.01 12.75
C VAL A 246 6.17 27.70 11.73
N ILE A 247 5.99 28.15 10.48
CA ILE A 247 6.96 27.90 9.39
C ILE A 247 8.31 28.58 9.68
N ARG A 248 8.34 29.68 10.44
CA ARG A 248 9.59 30.37 10.80
C ARG A 248 10.30 29.76 12.01
N SER A 249 9.68 28.82 12.71
CA SER A 249 10.26 28.22 13.92
C SER A 249 11.27 27.12 13.59
N THR A 250 12.41 27.08 14.28
CA THR A 250 13.43 26.03 14.14
C THR A 250 12.91 24.62 14.51
N PRO A 251 12.12 24.44 15.59
CA PRO A 251 11.58 23.13 15.96
C PRO A 251 10.69 22.53 14.87
N PHE A 252 9.96 23.36 14.11
CA PHE A 252 9.15 22.90 12.99
C PHE A 252 10.01 22.26 11.89
N TRP A 253 11.12 22.90 11.49
CA TRP A 253 12.01 22.33 10.47
C TRP A 253 12.74 21.07 10.95
N ALA A 254 13.11 21.01 12.23
CA ALA A 254 13.70 19.82 12.83
C ALA A 254 12.71 18.63 12.81
N LEU A 255 11.47 18.87 13.23
CA LEU A 255 10.42 17.85 13.23
C LEU A 255 10.02 17.44 11.80
N LEU A 256 9.92 18.40 10.88
CA LEU A 256 9.62 18.13 9.47
C LEU A 256 10.69 17.23 8.85
N THR A 257 11.97 17.53 9.09
CA THR A 257 13.09 16.73 8.58
C THR A 257 13.09 15.33 9.19
N ALA A 258 12.92 15.22 10.51
CA ALA A 258 12.85 13.92 11.18
C ALA A 258 11.70 13.07 10.64
N HIS A 259 10.52 13.67 10.46
CA HIS A 259 9.35 12.96 9.93
C HIS A 259 9.52 12.58 8.44
N ALA A 260 10.13 13.45 7.64
CA ALA A 260 10.44 13.15 6.24
C ALA A 260 11.42 11.97 6.12
N CYS A 261 12.49 11.96 6.91
CA CYS A 261 13.46 10.86 6.95
C CYS A 261 12.79 9.54 7.39
N ASN A 262 11.95 9.60 8.42
CA ASN A 262 11.23 8.42 8.90
C ASN A 262 10.26 7.86 7.84
N ASN A 263 9.46 8.73 7.20
CA ASN A 263 8.56 8.31 6.12
C ASN A 263 9.33 7.73 4.94
N TRP A 264 10.41 8.40 4.49
CA TRP A 264 11.23 7.91 3.40
C TRP A 264 11.75 6.49 3.66
N GLY A 265 12.34 6.28 4.84
CA GLY A 265 12.85 4.96 5.23
C GLY A 265 11.75 3.90 5.30
N TYR A 266 10.58 4.25 5.87
CA TYR A 266 9.44 3.33 5.94
C TYR A 266 8.91 2.93 4.56
N TRP A 267 8.67 3.91 3.68
CA TRP A 267 8.15 3.64 2.33
C TRP A 267 9.16 2.89 1.46
N LEU A 268 10.45 3.24 1.52
CA LEU A 268 11.51 2.51 0.83
C LEU A 268 11.51 1.04 1.23
N LEU A 269 11.42 0.77 2.54
CA LEU A 269 11.34 -0.60 3.06
C LEU A 269 10.06 -1.30 2.57
N LEU A 270 8.92 -0.62 2.57
CA LEU A 270 7.65 -1.22 2.16
C LEU A 270 7.59 -1.57 0.67
N THR A 271 8.18 -0.74 -0.18
CA THR A 271 8.08 -0.87 -1.63
C THR A 271 9.17 -1.75 -2.22
N GLU A 272 10.42 -1.62 -1.75
CA GLU A 272 11.57 -2.30 -2.35
C GLU A 272 11.95 -3.62 -1.66
N MET A 273 11.44 -3.91 -0.44
CA MET A 273 11.80 -5.15 0.26
C MET A 273 11.48 -6.42 -0.52
N PRO A 274 10.28 -6.59 -1.10
CA PRO A 274 9.99 -7.80 -1.86
C PRO A 274 10.93 -7.99 -3.06
N LYS A 275 11.24 -6.90 -3.76
CA LYS A 275 12.17 -6.89 -4.90
C LYS A 275 13.58 -7.28 -4.47
N TYR A 276 14.07 -6.73 -3.35
CA TYR A 276 15.38 -7.09 -2.80
C TYR A 276 15.46 -8.58 -2.41
N MET A 277 14.44 -9.10 -1.72
CA MET A 277 14.38 -10.49 -1.28
C MET A 277 14.35 -11.48 -2.45
N LYS A 278 13.67 -11.15 -3.55
CA LYS A 278 13.66 -11.99 -4.76
C LYS A 278 14.94 -11.83 -5.57
N ASN A 279 15.36 -10.61 -5.89
CA ASN A 279 16.41 -10.38 -6.89
C ASN A 279 17.83 -10.55 -6.35
N ILE A 280 18.08 -10.19 -5.09
CA ILE A 280 19.41 -10.27 -4.49
C ILE A 280 19.57 -11.56 -3.69
N LEU A 281 18.60 -11.85 -2.82
CA LEU A 281 18.64 -13.03 -1.95
C LEU A 281 18.10 -14.31 -2.61
N GLN A 282 17.54 -14.20 -3.83
CA GLN A 282 17.08 -15.34 -4.64
C GLN A 282 16.06 -16.24 -3.91
N PHE A 283 15.23 -15.64 -3.06
CA PHE A 283 14.16 -16.37 -2.38
C PHE A 283 12.99 -16.71 -3.31
N LYS A 284 12.38 -17.87 -3.09
CA LYS A 284 11.11 -18.25 -3.73
C LYS A 284 10.01 -17.29 -3.32
N ILE A 285 9.10 -16.96 -4.25
CA ILE A 285 8.05 -15.94 -4.06
C ILE A 285 7.19 -16.21 -2.79
N GLU A 286 6.90 -17.48 -2.51
CA GLU A 286 6.18 -17.89 -1.29
C GLU A 286 6.88 -17.40 -0.01
N LYS A 287 8.22 -17.55 0.06
CA LYS A 287 9.02 -17.09 1.20
C LYS A 287 9.25 -15.58 1.19
N VAL A 288 9.27 -14.94 0.02
CA VAL A 288 9.43 -13.49 -0.12
C VAL A 288 8.34 -12.75 0.65
N GLY A 289 7.08 -13.18 0.55
CA GLY A 289 5.97 -12.57 1.31
C GLY A 289 6.16 -12.66 2.83
N LEU A 290 6.52 -13.84 3.35
CA LEU A 290 6.72 -14.05 4.78
C LEU A 290 7.97 -13.33 5.32
N THR A 291 9.08 -13.34 4.57
CA THR A 291 10.31 -12.68 5.01
C THR A 291 10.16 -11.16 4.95
N SER A 292 9.47 -10.63 3.93
CA SER A 292 9.24 -9.17 3.79
C SER A 292 8.34 -8.60 4.89
N SER A 293 7.49 -9.42 5.54
CA SER A 293 6.64 -8.97 6.64
C SER A 293 7.38 -8.84 7.98
N THR A 294 8.54 -9.49 8.14
CA THR A 294 9.33 -9.54 9.38
C THR A 294 9.70 -8.16 9.96
N PRO A 295 10.23 -7.19 9.19
CA PRO A 295 10.53 -5.86 9.74
C PRO A 295 9.27 -5.14 10.25
N PHE A 296 8.15 -5.26 9.55
CA PHE A 296 6.88 -4.64 9.93
C PHE A 296 6.28 -5.29 11.18
N PHE A 297 6.50 -6.59 11.37
CA PHE A 297 6.13 -7.28 12.60
C PHE A 297 6.92 -6.76 13.81
N LYS A 298 8.23 -6.53 13.64
CA LYS A 298 9.05 -5.90 14.69
C LYS A 298 8.59 -4.48 15.01
N MET A 299 8.23 -3.69 13.99
CA MET A 299 7.65 -2.35 14.19
C MET A 299 6.33 -2.42 14.95
N LEU A 300 5.43 -3.34 14.59
CA LEU A 300 4.16 -3.54 15.29
C LEU A 300 4.36 -3.85 16.78
N LEU A 301 5.31 -4.74 17.12
CA LEU A 301 5.63 -5.07 18.51
C LEU A 301 6.22 -3.88 19.27
N HIS A 302 7.10 -3.13 18.62
CA HIS A 302 7.70 -1.94 19.19
C HIS A 302 6.62 -0.88 19.53
N ASP A 303 5.70 -0.62 18.60
CA ASP A 303 4.63 0.36 18.80
C ASP A 303 3.65 -0.08 19.90
N ALA A 304 3.32 -1.36 19.95
CA ALA A 304 2.49 -1.91 21.04
C ALA A 304 3.18 -1.79 22.41
N CYS A 305 4.50 -1.98 22.47
CA CYS A 305 5.29 -1.81 23.68
C CYS A 305 5.31 -0.34 24.14
N LEU A 306 5.53 0.60 23.21
CA LEU A 306 5.52 2.02 23.52
C LEU A 306 4.14 2.50 24.01
N ASP A 307 3.05 2.03 23.40
CA ASP A 307 1.70 2.35 23.88
C ASP A 307 1.48 1.83 25.31
N TRP A 308 1.97 0.62 25.62
CA TRP A 308 1.89 0.07 26.97
C TRP A 308 2.72 0.87 27.99
N VAL A 309 3.95 1.27 27.63
CA VAL A 309 4.82 2.08 28.52
C VAL A 309 4.27 3.50 28.72
N SER A 310 3.51 4.04 27.77
CA SER A 310 2.95 5.39 27.85
C SER A 310 1.73 5.53 28.77
N LYS A 311 1.12 4.42 29.19
CA LYS A 311 -0.06 4.35 30.07
C LYS A 311 0.35 4.23 31.54
#